data_AF-A0A944BAI5-F1
#
_entry.id   AF-A0A944BAI5-F1
#
_cell.length_a   1.000
_cell.length_b   1.000
_cell.length_c   1.000
_cell.angle_alpha   90.00
_cell.angle_beta   90.00
_cell.angle_gamma   90.00
#
_symmetry.space_group_name_H-M   'P 1'
#
loop_
_entity.id
_entity.type
_entity.pdbx_description
1 polymer ?
#
loop_
_entity_poly.entity_id
_entity_poly.type
_entity_poly.pdbx_seq_one_letter_code
_entity_poly.pdbx_strand_id
1 'polypeptide(L)'
;LDSDLFAECQALLLNFDTILEKEFGIKYCIRESLSFSLQLFPSTQNLTTALKTNKDAQKVKLFIDKYRSSLSSEILESGNYSFKAFLVQVSNHQSKDALPIQFIRYDTLTDEDKRNLNRVATILKIQEKPVNHSGLILPGDVVKKVQKALGDPKIEKNGKYVDKFNQDTHTRCWKKYEVRPLNGVGNPANTKSEFCIYNALSKNYGYTQKWVNFLIEEMQNEEKYNSLF
;
A
#
# COMPACT_ATOMS: atom_id res chain seq x y z
N LEU A 1 10.07 6.96 -18.24
CA LEU A 1 9.35 8.23 -18.07
C LEU A 1 7.87 8.00 -18.33
N ASP A 2 7.54 7.23 -19.37
CA ASP A 2 6.16 6.91 -19.80
C ASP A 2 5.29 6.38 -18.66
N SER A 3 5.79 5.44 -17.84
CA SER A 3 5.08 4.93 -16.67
C SER A 3 4.76 6.01 -15.62
N ASP A 4 5.66 6.99 -15.45
CA ASP A 4 5.53 8.03 -14.43
C ASP A 4 4.56 9.14 -14.88
N LEU A 5 4.23 9.21 -16.17
CA LEU A 5 3.37 10.24 -16.77
C LEU A 5 2.04 9.69 -17.31
N PHE A 6 1.92 8.36 -17.45
CA PHE A 6 0.75 7.71 -18.05
C PHE A 6 -0.58 8.23 -17.49
N ALA A 7 -0.69 8.31 -16.16
CA ALA A 7 -1.90 8.77 -15.49
C ALA A 7 -2.27 10.23 -15.84
N GLU A 8 -1.27 11.11 -15.97
CA GLU A 8 -1.47 12.52 -16.32
C GLU A 8 -1.84 12.66 -17.81
N CYS A 9 -1.17 11.92 -18.69
CA CYS A 9 -1.50 11.87 -20.12
C CYS A 9 -2.93 11.37 -20.35
N GLN A 10 -3.34 10.32 -19.63
CA GLN A 10 -4.67 9.77 -19.74
C GLN A 10 -5.73 10.76 -19.23
N ALA A 11 -5.47 11.46 -18.12
CA ALA A 11 -6.36 12.52 -17.64
C ALA A 11 -6.48 13.66 -18.65
N LEU A 12 -5.38 14.06 -19.28
CA LEU A 12 -5.38 15.10 -20.31
C LEU A 12 -6.27 14.74 -21.50
N LEU A 13 -6.22 13.49 -21.98
CA LEU A 13 -7.10 13.01 -23.06
C LEU A 13 -8.58 13.02 -22.66
N LEU A 14 -8.91 12.58 -21.45
CA LEU A 14 -10.29 12.58 -20.94
C LEU A 14 -10.85 14.00 -20.75
N ASN A 15 -10.02 14.90 -20.23
CA ASN A 15 -10.37 16.32 -20.09
C ASN A 15 -10.61 16.96 -21.45
N PHE A 16 -9.74 16.67 -22.43
CA PHE A 16 -9.89 17.17 -23.78
C PHE A 16 -11.20 16.69 -24.43
N ASP A 17 -11.54 15.41 -24.29
CA ASP A 17 -12.81 14.85 -24.77
C ASP A 17 -14.03 15.50 -24.09
N THR A 18 -13.93 15.80 -22.79
CA THR A 18 -14.96 16.55 -22.04
C THR A 18 -15.13 17.97 -22.58
N ILE A 19 -14.03 18.65 -22.93
CA ILE A 19 -14.09 19.98 -23.57
C ILE A 19 -14.71 19.88 -24.96
N LEU A 20 -14.35 18.85 -25.75
CA LEU A 20 -14.93 18.64 -27.08
C LEU A 20 -16.44 18.45 -27.01
N GLU A 21 -16.93 17.64 -26.07
CA GLU A 21 -18.36 17.45 -25.85
C GLU A 21 -19.06 18.77 -25.51
N LYS A 22 -18.48 19.54 -24.59
CA LYS A 22 -19.06 20.80 -24.12
C LYS A 22 -19.14 21.85 -25.23
N GLU A 23 -18.07 22.00 -26.01
CA GLU A 23 -17.94 23.08 -26.98
C GLU A 23 -18.51 22.72 -28.36
N PHE A 24 -18.47 21.43 -28.75
CA PHE A 24 -18.83 20.99 -30.10
C PHE A 24 -19.93 19.92 -30.13
N GLY A 25 -20.31 19.35 -28.98
CA GLY A 25 -21.33 18.31 -28.87
C GLY A 25 -20.79 16.89 -29.07
N ILE A 26 -21.60 15.90 -28.68
CA ILE A 26 -21.17 14.51 -28.52
C ILE A 26 -20.62 13.85 -29.81
N LYS A 27 -21.05 14.33 -30.98
CA LYS A 27 -20.60 13.83 -32.29
C LYS A 27 -19.09 13.99 -32.52
N TYR A 28 -18.46 14.96 -31.84
CA TYR A 28 -17.04 15.27 -32.01
C TYR A 28 -16.16 14.66 -30.90
N CYS A 29 -16.75 13.90 -29.98
CA CYS A 29 -16.01 13.19 -28.94
C CYS A 29 -15.12 12.11 -29.55
N ILE A 30 -13.90 12.01 -29.05
CA ILE A 30 -12.90 11.02 -29.45
C ILE A 30 -13.11 9.66 -28.75
N ARG A 31 -13.87 9.64 -27.63
CA ARG A 31 -14.16 8.40 -26.88
C ARG A 31 -14.86 7.33 -27.72
N GLU A 32 -15.62 7.72 -28.74
CA GLU A 32 -16.31 6.81 -29.67
C GLU A 32 -15.34 6.09 -30.62
N SER A 33 -14.11 6.60 -30.77
CA SER A 33 -13.10 6.08 -31.72
C SER A 33 -11.94 5.33 -31.05
N LEU A 34 -11.89 5.30 -29.71
CA LEU A 34 -10.80 4.69 -28.95
C LEU A 34 -11.21 3.31 -28.42
N SER A 35 -10.63 2.25 -28.98
CA SER A 35 -10.76 0.88 -28.46
C SER A 35 -9.90 0.67 -27.21
N PHE A 36 -10.42 -0.09 -26.23
CA PHE A 36 -9.67 -0.45 -25.02
C PHE A 36 -8.48 -1.35 -25.37
N SER A 37 -7.27 -0.83 -25.15
CA SER A 37 -6.05 -1.63 -25.24
C SER A 37 -5.64 -2.08 -23.84
N LEU A 38 -5.70 -3.39 -23.57
CA LEU A 38 -5.07 -3.97 -22.38
C LEU A 38 -3.55 -3.89 -22.58
N GLN A 39 -2.94 -2.80 -22.12
CA GLN A 39 -1.50 -2.64 -22.16
C GLN A 39 -0.86 -3.45 -21.03
N LEU A 40 0.10 -4.31 -21.40
CA LEU A 40 0.94 -5.00 -20.43
C LEU A 40 1.93 -4.00 -19.83
N PHE A 41 1.79 -3.74 -18.53
CA PHE A 41 2.74 -2.88 -17.84
C PHE A 41 4.03 -3.66 -17.51
N PRO A 42 5.21 -3.12 -17.87
CA PRO A 42 6.48 -3.68 -17.41
C PRO A 42 6.60 -3.55 -15.89
N SER A 43 7.34 -4.47 -15.26
CA SER A 43 7.55 -4.43 -13.82
C SER A 43 8.21 -3.11 -13.37
N THR A 44 7.82 -2.61 -12.20
CA THR A 44 8.36 -1.38 -11.59
C THR A 44 9.89 -1.40 -11.42
N GLN A 45 10.48 -2.61 -11.27
CA GLN A 45 11.92 -2.83 -11.19
C GLN A 45 12.65 -2.53 -12.51
N ASN A 46 12.07 -2.90 -13.66
CA ASN A 46 12.66 -2.63 -14.97
C ASN A 46 12.65 -1.13 -15.28
N LEU A 47 11.58 -0.43 -14.93
CA LEU A 47 11.43 1.02 -15.13
C LEU A 47 12.41 1.84 -14.30
N THR A 48 12.58 1.49 -13.02
CA THR A 48 13.49 2.21 -12.10
C THR A 48 14.95 2.06 -12.53
N THR A 49 15.32 0.90 -13.07
CA THR A 49 16.69 0.62 -13.52
C THR A 49 17.03 1.41 -14.80
N ALA A 50 16.10 1.49 -15.74
CA ALA A 50 16.28 2.25 -16.99
C ALA A 50 16.40 3.77 -16.77
N LEU A 51 15.70 4.33 -15.78
CA LEU A 51 15.81 5.76 -15.43
C LEU A 51 17.13 6.10 -14.72
N LYS A 52 17.72 5.16 -13.98
CA LYS A 52 18.99 5.38 -13.27
C LYS A 52 20.19 5.48 -14.21
N THR A 53 20.13 4.82 -15.37
CA THR A 53 21.24 4.77 -16.32
C THR A 53 21.29 5.93 -17.31
N ASN A 54 20.18 6.68 -17.50
CA ASN A 54 20.10 7.79 -18.46
C ASN A 54 20.09 9.16 -17.76
N LYS A 55 21.16 9.96 -17.95
CA LYS A 55 21.34 11.28 -17.33
C LYS A 55 20.36 12.35 -17.83
N ASP A 56 19.94 12.29 -19.09
CA ASP A 56 18.99 13.28 -19.63
C ASP A 56 17.56 12.98 -19.17
N ALA A 57 17.20 11.70 -19.06
CA ALA A 57 15.93 11.29 -18.44
C ALA A 57 15.81 11.78 -16.98
N GLN A 58 16.93 11.84 -16.25
CA GLN A 58 16.95 12.39 -14.89
C GLN A 58 16.67 13.90 -14.85
N LYS A 59 17.17 14.68 -15.80
CA LYS A 59 16.87 16.12 -15.89
C LYS A 59 15.38 16.37 -16.12
N VAL A 60 14.78 15.59 -17.03
CA VAL A 60 13.34 15.66 -17.31
C VAL A 60 12.54 15.26 -16.07
N LYS A 61 12.95 14.20 -15.36
CA LYS A 61 12.31 13.79 -14.11
C LYS A 61 12.38 14.88 -13.04
N LEU A 62 13.53 15.52 -12.85
CA LEU A 62 13.68 16.64 -11.91
C LEU A 62 12.78 17.82 -12.26
N PHE A 63 12.62 18.13 -13.55
CA PHE A 63 11.68 19.16 -14.00
C PHE A 63 10.23 18.79 -13.63
N ILE A 64 9.82 17.56 -13.90
CA ILE A 64 8.48 17.05 -13.57
C ILE A 64 8.25 17.10 -12.05
N ASP A 65 9.20 16.63 -11.25
CA ASP A 65 9.09 16.61 -9.79
C ASP A 65 9.03 18.03 -9.21
N LYS A 66 9.78 18.98 -9.79
CA LYS A 66 9.72 20.40 -9.43
C LYS A 66 8.37 21.02 -9.79
N TYR A 67 7.80 20.66 -10.94
CA TYR A 67 6.45 21.12 -11.31
C TYR A 67 5.41 20.56 -10.32
N ARG A 68 5.43 19.26 -10.05
CA ARG A 68 4.51 18.60 -9.10
C ARG A 68 4.58 19.20 -7.70
N SER A 69 5.76 19.56 -7.22
CA SER A 69 5.91 20.18 -5.89
C SER A 69 5.37 21.61 -5.81
N SER A 70 5.12 22.25 -6.94
CA SER A 70 4.49 23.57 -7.02
C SER A 70 2.96 23.53 -7.06
N LEU A 71 2.37 22.34 -7.25
CA LEU A 71 0.92 22.16 -7.31
C LEU A 71 0.30 22.05 -5.91
N SER A 72 -0.95 22.49 -5.77
CA SER A 72 -1.72 22.29 -4.55
C SER A 72 -2.10 20.82 -4.35
N SER A 73 -2.33 20.41 -3.10
CA SER A 73 -2.82 19.07 -2.78
C SER A 73 -4.15 18.75 -3.47
N GLU A 74 -5.03 19.75 -3.60
CA GLU A 74 -6.31 19.61 -4.31
C GLU A 74 -6.12 19.22 -5.78
N ILE A 75 -5.16 19.83 -6.48
CA ILE A 75 -4.86 19.48 -7.87
C ILE A 75 -4.24 18.08 -7.93
N LEU A 76 -3.28 17.77 -7.06
CA LEU A 76 -2.59 16.48 -7.04
C LEU A 76 -3.53 15.30 -6.75
N GLU A 77 -4.60 15.53 -5.97
CA GLU A 77 -5.60 14.53 -5.63
C GLU A 77 -6.75 14.46 -6.64
N SER A 78 -6.83 15.40 -7.59
CA SER A 78 -7.88 15.44 -8.60
C SER A 78 -7.69 14.38 -9.68
N GLY A 79 -8.77 13.65 -9.99
CA GLY A 79 -8.82 12.74 -11.14
C GLY A 79 -8.64 13.42 -12.49
N ASN A 80 -8.90 14.74 -12.56
CA ASN A 80 -8.66 15.54 -13.75
C ASN A 80 -7.18 15.88 -13.94
N TYR A 81 -6.36 15.78 -12.90
CA TYR A 81 -4.91 15.94 -13.03
C TYR A 81 -4.22 14.59 -13.28
N SER A 82 -4.63 13.54 -12.56
CA SER A 82 -4.05 12.21 -12.68
C SER A 82 -5.15 11.14 -12.69
N PHE A 83 -5.28 10.43 -13.81
CA PHE A 83 -6.23 9.35 -13.96
C PHE A 83 -5.74 8.09 -13.24
N LYS A 84 -6.52 7.61 -12.26
CA LYS A 84 -6.25 6.37 -11.53
C LYS A 84 -7.48 5.49 -11.61
N ALA A 85 -7.32 4.31 -12.19
CA ALA A 85 -8.38 3.32 -12.31
C ALA A 85 -7.96 2.01 -11.65
N PHE A 86 -8.94 1.33 -11.06
CA PHE A 86 -8.79 -0.02 -10.56
C PHE A 86 -9.62 -0.96 -11.43
N LEU A 87 -9.01 -2.04 -11.91
CA LEU A 87 -9.74 -3.11 -12.56
C LEU A 87 -10.19 -4.09 -11.48
N VAL A 88 -11.49 -4.22 -11.28
CA VAL A 88 -12.08 -5.22 -10.39
C VAL A 88 -12.66 -6.33 -11.25
N GLN A 89 -12.14 -7.55 -11.09
CA GLN A 89 -12.71 -8.70 -11.75
C GLN A 89 -14.05 -9.06 -11.08
N VAL A 90 -15.13 -8.99 -11.83
CA VAL A 90 -16.45 -9.45 -11.38
C VAL A 90 -16.60 -10.94 -11.61
N SER A 91 -17.36 -11.62 -10.74
CA SER A 91 -17.67 -13.04 -10.90
C SER A 91 -18.58 -13.24 -12.12
N ASN A 92 -18.26 -14.20 -12.97
CA ASN A 92 -18.93 -14.51 -14.25
C ASN A 92 -20.41 -14.97 -14.13
N HIS A 93 -21.02 -14.92 -12.95
CA HIS A 93 -22.30 -15.60 -12.70
C HIS A 93 -23.57 -14.76 -12.89
N GLN A 94 -23.50 -13.50 -13.32
CA GLN A 94 -24.71 -12.73 -13.63
C GLN A 94 -24.60 -11.96 -14.95
N SER A 95 -25.40 -12.42 -15.91
CA SER A 95 -25.64 -11.92 -17.27
C SER A 95 -24.65 -12.36 -18.37
N LYS A 96 -25.22 -12.95 -19.43
CA LYS A 96 -24.53 -13.26 -20.70
C LYS A 96 -24.12 -12.00 -21.47
N ASP A 97 -24.63 -10.84 -21.05
CA ASP A 97 -24.45 -9.53 -21.70
C ASP A 97 -23.66 -8.54 -20.83
N ALA A 98 -23.04 -9.00 -19.73
CA ALA A 98 -22.18 -8.13 -18.93
C ALA A 98 -20.97 -7.69 -19.75
N LEU A 99 -20.81 -6.38 -19.90
CA LEU A 99 -19.58 -5.79 -20.45
C LEU A 99 -18.38 -6.29 -19.60
N PRO A 100 -17.32 -6.85 -20.21
CA PRO A 100 -16.17 -7.42 -19.50
C PRO A 100 -15.42 -6.41 -18.60
N ILE A 101 -15.58 -5.12 -18.87
CA ILE A 101 -14.96 -4.01 -18.12
C ILE A 101 -16.03 -2.92 -17.95
N GLN A 102 -16.26 -2.48 -16.72
CA GLN A 102 -17.16 -1.37 -16.39
C GLN A 102 -16.36 -0.22 -15.77
N PHE A 103 -16.50 0.98 -16.33
CA PHE A 103 -15.93 2.20 -15.77
C PHE A 103 -16.97 2.88 -14.89
N ILE A 104 -16.80 2.78 -13.58
CA ILE A 104 -17.64 3.50 -12.63
C ILE A 104 -16.83 4.69 -12.11
N ARG A 105 -17.34 5.91 -12.29
CA ARG A 105 -16.66 7.08 -11.75
C ARG A 105 -16.73 7.07 -10.24
N TYR A 106 -15.61 7.35 -9.59
CA TYR A 106 -15.50 7.26 -8.14
C TYR A 106 -16.48 8.20 -7.40
N ASP A 107 -16.71 9.38 -7.94
CA ASP A 107 -17.63 10.37 -7.36
C ASP A 107 -19.10 9.93 -7.43
N THR A 108 -19.46 9.14 -8.45
CA THR A 108 -20.82 8.59 -8.63
C THR A 108 -21.13 7.38 -7.75
N LEU A 109 -20.16 6.90 -6.96
CA LEU A 109 -20.35 5.75 -6.08
C LEU A 109 -21.04 6.11 -4.77
N THR A 110 -21.76 5.14 -4.21
CA THR A 110 -22.32 5.21 -2.86
C THR A 110 -21.21 5.25 -1.80
N ASP A 111 -21.50 5.75 -0.60
CA ASP A 111 -20.52 5.80 0.50
C ASP A 111 -20.06 4.41 0.96
N GLU A 112 -20.83 3.37 0.68
CA GLU A 112 -20.47 1.98 0.97
C GLU A 112 -19.49 1.43 -0.08
N ASP A 113 -19.76 1.66 -1.37
CA ASP A 113 -18.87 1.28 -2.46
C ASP A 113 -17.56 2.06 -2.41
N LYS A 114 -17.62 3.36 -2.07
CA LYS A 114 -16.43 4.19 -1.78
C LYS A 114 -15.62 3.60 -0.64
N ARG A 115 -16.24 3.09 0.44
CA ARG A 115 -15.53 2.43 1.55
C ARG A 115 -14.84 1.14 1.11
N ASN A 116 -15.49 0.33 0.28
CA ASN A 116 -14.91 -0.90 -0.24
C ASN A 116 -13.77 -0.64 -1.23
N LEU A 117 -13.91 0.33 -2.13
CA LEU A 117 -12.82 0.77 -3.01
C LEU A 117 -11.71 1.46 -2.25
N ASN A 118 -12.01 2.27 -1.24
CA ASN A 118 -10.98 2.87 -0.38
C ASN A 118 -10.19 1.80 0.36
N ARG A 119 -10.80 0.68 0.75
CA ARG A 119 -10.05 -0.47 1.29
C ARG A 119 -9.09 -1.05 0.26
N VAL A 120 -9.54 -1.28 -0.99
CA VAL A 120 -8.68 -1.77 -2.09
C VAL A 120 -7.56 -0.77 -2.41
N ALA A 121 -7.89 0.51 -2.57
CA ALA A 121 -6.94 1.59 -2.80
C ALA A 121 -5.97 1.78 -1.62
N THR A 122 -6.43 1.58 -0.37
CA THR A 122 -5.56 1.60 0.83
C THR A 122 -4.59 0.43 0.81
N ILE A 123 -5.04 -0.78 0.46
CA ILE A 123 -4.17 -1.95 0.29
C ILE A 123 -3.09 -1.68 -0.78
N LEU A 124 -3.46 -1.01 -1.87
CA LEU A 124 -2.51 -0.63 -2.93
C LEU A 124 -1.59 0.53 -2.52
N LYS A 125 -2.08 1.53 -1.79
CA LYS A 125 -1.29 2.63 -1.21
C LYS A 125 -0.31 2.12 -0.14
N ILE A 126 -0.65 1.03 0.55
CA ILE A 126 0.25 0.28 1.43
C ILE A 126 1.35 -0.42 0.61
N GLN A 127 1.05 -0.92 -0.60
CA GLN A 127 2.05 -1.52 -1.50
C GLN A 127 2.95 -0.49 -2.19
N GLU A 128 2.43 0.68 -2.58
CA GLU A 128 3.17 1.70 -3.32
C GLU A 128 4.03 2.62 -2.46
N LYS A 129 3.78 2.76 -1.15
CA LYS A 129 4.77 3.39 -0.27
C LYS A 129 6.00 2.49 -0.32
N PRO A 130 7.13 2.93 -0.93
CA PRO A 130 8.40 2.29 -0.66
C PRO A 130 8.65 2.65 0.79
N VAL A 131 8.25 1.78 1.70
CA VAL A 131 8.54 1.99 3.10
C VAL A 131 10.04 1.93 3.17
N ASN A 132 10.66 3.10 3.37
CA ASN A 132 12.07 3.28 3.62
C ASN A 132 12.55 2.08 4.45
N HIS A 133 13.30 1.18 3.83
CA HIS A 133 13.90 0.04 4.52
C HIS A 133 14.88 0.50 5.62
N SER A 134 15.15 1.81 5.74
CA SER A 134 16.07 2.42 6.69
C SER A 134 15.55 2.55 8.13
N GLY A 135 14.39 1.99 8.48
CA GLY A 135 13.81 2.11 9.84
C GLY A 135 13.11 0.88 10.39
N LEU A 136 13.16 -0.27 9.70
CA LEU A 136 12.52 -1.50 10.16
C LEU A 136 13.38 -2.22 11.20
N ILE A 137 12.73 -2.69 12.25
CA ILE A 137 13.35 -3.35 13.39
C ILE A 137 13.16 -4.87 13.22
N LEU A 138 14.24 -5.63 13.35
CA LEU A 138 14.18 -7.09 13.28
C LEU A 138 13.48 -7.66 14.53
N PRO A 139 12.85 -8.85 14.44
CA PRO A 139 12.14 -9.46 15.57
C PRO A 139 13.00 -9.53 16.85
N GLY A 140 14.27 -9.92 16.72
CA GLY A 140 15.18 -10.01 17.86
C GLY A 140 15.47 -8.64 18.49
N ASP A 141 15.51 -7.57 17.69
CA ASP A 141 15.74 -6.21 18.20
C ASP A 141 14.47 -5.61 18.79
N VAL A 142 13.28 -6.00 18.31
CA VAL A 142 12.00 -5.69 18.98
C VAL A 142 12.00 -6.28 20.38
N VAL A 143 12.36 -7.56 20.53
CA VAL A 143 12.45 -8.23 21.83
C VAL A 143 13.39 -7.48 22.77
N LYS A 144 14.61 -7.17 22.33
CA LYS A 144 15.60 -6.42 23.14
C LYS A 144 15.07 -5.03 23.55
N LYS A 145 14.46 -4.29 22.62
CA LYS A 145 13.93 -2.94 22.89
C LYS A 145 12.79 -2.97 23.92
N VAL A 146 11.83 -3.89 23.76
CA VAL A 146 10.68 -4.00 24.67
C VAL A 146 11.15 -4.50 26.04
N GLN A 147 11.97 -5.55 26.10
CA GLN A 147 12.50 -6.09 27.35
C GLN A 147 13.26 -5.01 28.15
N LYS A 148 14.12 -4.25 27.48
CA LYS A 148 14.86 -3.14 28.10
C LYS A 148 13.94 -2.02 28.58
N ALA A 149 12.93 -1.64 27.78
CA ALA A 149 11.97 -0.62 28.15
C ALA A 149 11.06 -1.01 29.33
N LEU A 150 10.85 -2.31 29.53
CA LEU A 150 10.14 -2.85 30.70
C LEU A 150 11.02 -2.95 31.97
N GLY A 151 12.30 -2.58 31.89
CA GLY A 151 13.25 -2.63 33.00
C GLY A 151 13.99 -3.96 33.15
N ASP A 152 14.15 -4.71 32.06
CA ASP A 152 14.78 -6.04 32.01
C ASP A 152 14.23 -7.07 33.04
N PRO A 153 12.90 -7.19 33.22
CA PRO A 153 12.32 -8.09 34.21
C PRO A 153 12.55 -9.56 33.85
N LYS A 154 12.84 -10.39 34.85
CA LYS A 154 12.99 -11.85 34.69
C LYS A 154 11.86 -12.59 35.38
N ILE A 155 11.45 -13.69 34.76
CA ILE A 155 10.43 -14.61 35.28
C ILE A 155 11.01 -16.01 35.41
N GLU A 156 10.57 -16.74 36.43
CA GLU A 156 10.90 -18.15 36.57
C GLU A 156 9.96 -18.99 35.71
N LYS A 157 10.52 -19.76 34.78
CA LYS A 157 9.78 -20.70 33.92
C LYS A 157 10.54 -22.02 33.86
N ASN A 158 9.89 -23.11 34.28
CA ASN A 158 10.48 -24.45 34.33
C ASN A 158 11.82 -24.51 35.10
N GLY A 159 11.91 -23.82 36.25
CA GLY A 159 13.11 -23.77 37.10
C GLY A 159 14.28 -22.96 36.53
N LYS A 160 14.05 -22.14 35.50
CA LYS A 160 15.05 -21.22 34.92
C LYS A 160 14.52 -19.79 34.89
N TYR A 161 15.41 -18.84 35.20
CA TYR A 161 15.12 -17.42 35.03
C TYR A 161 15.29 -17.01 33.57
N VAL A 162 14.20 -16.59 32.95
CA VAL A 162 14.16 -16.12 31.56
C VAL A 162 13.63 -14.69 31.51
N ASP A 163 13.99 -13.97 30.45
CA ASP A 163 13.48 -12.62 30.21
C ASP A 163 11.95 -12.65 30.06
N LYS A 164 11.25 -11.73 30.76
CA LYS A 164 9.78 -11.62 30.74
C LYS A 164 9.25 -11.44 29.32
N PHE A 165 9.93 -10.60 28.53
CA PHE A 165 9.66 -10.41 27.12
C PHE A 165 10.76 -11.07 26.29
N ASN A 166 10.42 -12.19 25.66
CA ASN A 166 11.33 -13.00 24.84
C ASN A 166 10.71 -13.33 23.47
N GLN A 167 11.41 -14.11 22.65
CA GLN A 167 10.97 -14.45 21.29
C GLN A 167 9.63 -15.21 21.26
N ASP A 168 9.34 -16.06 22.26
CA ASP A 168 8.05 -16.75 22.39
C ASP A 168 6.94 -15.75 22.69
N THR A 169 7.19 -14.80 23.60
CA THR A 169 6.24 -13.75 23.98
C THR A 169 5.92 -12.85 22.78
N HIS A 170 6.95 -12.38 22.06
CA HIS A 170 6.76 -11.62 20.82
C HIS A 170 5.96 -12.43 19.79
N THR A 171 6.18 -13.75 19.74
CA THR A 171 5.44 -14.64 18.84
C THR A 171 3.95 -14.71 19.17
N ARG A 172 3.63 -14.81 20.46
CA ARG A 172 2.24 -14.77 20.95
C ARG A 172 1.59 -13.42 20.68
N CYS A 173 2.31 -12.32 20.86
CA CYS A 173 1.78 -10.98 20.60
C CYS A 173 1.36 -10.78 19.15
N TRP A 174 2.23 -11.06 18.17
CA TRP A 174 1.84 -10.82 16.77
C TRP A 174 0.70 -11.72 16.31
N LYS A 175 0.54 -12.91 16.91
CA LYS A 175 -0.60 -13.81 16.68
C LYS A 175 -1.89 -13.24 17.30
N LYS A 176 -1.87 -12.87 18.58
CA LYS A 176 -3.02 -12.32 19.31
C LYS A 176 -3.56 -11.06 18.66
N TYR A 177 -2.67 -10.17 18.24
CA TYR A 177 -3.04 -8.91 17.60
C TYR A 177 -3.16 -9.01 16.07
N GLU A 178 -3.03 -10.21 15.50
CA GLU A 178 -3.16 -10.50 14.07
C GLU A 178 -2.36 -9.52 13.20
N VAL A 179 -1.14 -9.23 13.61
CA VAL A 179 -0.28 -8.21 12.96
C VAL A 179 0.26 -8.70 11.62
N ARG A 180 0.38 -10.02 11.48
CA ARG A 180 0.83 -10.71 10.26
C ARG A 180 0.15 -12.10 10.18
N PRO A 181 0.06 -12.71 8.99
CA PRO A 181 -0.60 -13.99 8.83
C PRO A 181 0.20 -15.12 9.50
N LEU A 182 -0.47 -16.23 9.79
CA LEU A 182 0.19 -17.44 10.26
C LEU A 182 1.15 -17.97 9.18
N ASN A 183 2.26 -18.54 9.62
CA ASN A 183 3.24 -19.12 8.71
C ASN A 183 2.57 -20.18 7.84
N GLY A 184 2.68 -20.05 6.52
CA GLY A 184 2.11 -20.98 5.55
C GLY A 184 0.61 -20.79 5.27
N VAL A 185 -0.06 -19.82 5.90
CA VAL A 185 -1.49 -19.54 5.70
C VAL A 185 -1.66 -18.18 5.03
N GLY A 186 -2.28 -18.17 3.84
CA GLY A 186 -2.59 -16.93 3.11
C GLY A 186 -1.37 -16.22 2.52
N ASN A 187 -1.56 -14.97 2.11
CA ASN A 187 -0.51 -14.16 1.51
C ASN A 187 0.38 -13.51 2.61
N PRO A 188 1.70 -13.79 2.66
CA PRO A 188 2.63 -13.20 3.64
C PRO A 188 2.64 -11.67 3.68
N ALA A 189 2.24 -11.01 2.59
CA ALA A 189 2.16 -9.55 2.52
C ALA A 189 0.94 -8.96 3.27
N ASN A 190 -0.04 -9.79 3.68
CA ASN A 190 -1.24 -9.35 4.41
C ASN A 190 -0.93 -9.02 5.88
N THR A 191 -0.17 -7.94 6.08
CA THR A 191 0.28 -7.46 7.38
C THR A 191 -0.44 -6.17 7.76
N LYS A 192 -0.59 -5.91 9.07
CA LYS A 192 -0.99 -4.58 9.57
C LYS A 192 0.19 -3.64 9.38
N SER A 193 0.19 -2.93 8.25
CA SER A 193 1.34 -2.16 7.74
C SER A 193 1.88 -1.11 8.72
N GLU A 194 1.05 -0.58 9.62
CA GLU A 194 1.52 0.34 10.67
C GLU A 194 2.43 -0.33 11.71
N PHE A 195 2.45 -1.67 11.80
CA PHE A 195 3.17 -2.45 12.80
C PHE A 195 4.21 -3.39 12.20
N CYS A 196 3.90 -4.04 11.07
CA CYS A 196 4.73 -5.07 10.46
C CYS A 196 4.67 -4.97 8.95
N ILE A 197 5.81 -5.21 8.31
CA ILE A 197 5.98 -5.19 6.86
C ILE A 197 6.74 -6.45 6.44
N TYR A 198 6.20 -7.14 5.43
CA TYR A 198 6.86 -8.31 4.85
C TYR A 198 7.88 -7.89 3.78
N ASN A 199 9.08 -8.45 3.86
CA ASN A 199 10.12 -8.30 2.85
C ASN A 199 10.13 -9.54 1.96
N ALA A 200 9.70 -9.36 0.70
CA ALA A 200 9.63 -10.44 -0.26
C ALA A 200 11.00 -11.01 -0.67
N LEU A 201 12.07 -10.19 -0.65
CA LEU A 201 13.42 -10.60 -1.02
C LEU A 201 14.06 -11.49 0.05
N SER A 202 13.96 -11.09 1.32
CA SER A 202 14.52 -11.86 2.43
C SER A 202 13.56 -12.90 3.01
N LYS A 203 12.30 -12.92 2.54
CA LYS A 203 11.19 -13.74 3.08
C LYS A 203 11.02 -13.58 4.60
N ASN A 204 11.33 -12.40 5.11
CA ASN A 204 11.29 -12.07 6.54
C ASN A 204 10.37 -10.87 6.80
N TYR A 205 10.03 -10.67 8.06
CA TYR A 205 9.19 -9.55 8.50
C TYR A 205 10.02 -8.52 9.27
N GLY A 206 9.83 -7.25 8.93
CA GLY A 206 10.35 -6.11 9.69
C GLY A 206 9.24 -5.39 10.44
N TYR A 207 9.54 -4.85 11.61
CA TYR A 207 8.57 -4.17 12.47
C TYR A 207 8.84 -2.67 12.56
N THR A 208 7.79 -1.89 12.77
CA THR A 208 7.91 -0.44 12.94
C THR A 208 8.20 -0.07 14.39
N GLN A 209 8.68 1.15 14.65
CA GLN A 209 8.80 1.67 16.01
C GLN A 209 7.43 1.78 16.71
N LYS A 210 6.34 1.99 15.94
CA LYS A 210 4.97 2.00 16.47
C LYS A 210 4.59 0.66 17.10
N TRP A 211 5.02 -0.46 16.50
CA TRP A 211 4.83 -1.80 17.08
C TRP A 211 5.56 -1.96 18.42
N VAL A 212 6.80 -1.46 18.50
CA VAL A 212 7.58 -1.50 19.75
C VAL A 212 6.88 -0.71 20.85
N ASN A 213 6.43 0.51 20.57
CA ASN A 213 5.77 1.36 21.57
C ASN A 213 4.46 0.72 22.05
N PHE A 214 3.65 0.20 21.11
CA PHE A 214 2.43 -0.53 21.44
C PHE A 214 2.71 -1.72 22.37
N LEU A 215 3.74 -2.52 22.07
CA LEU A 215 4.11 -3.64 22.95
C LEU A 215 4.57 -3.19 24.34
N ILE A 216 5.30 -2.07 24.46
CA ILE A 216 5.72 -1.55 25.76
C ILE A 216 4.49 -1.20 26.62
N GLU A 217 3.53 -0.48 26.04
CA GLU A 217 2.28 -0.11 26.72
C GLU A 217 1.47 -1.35 27.13
N GLU A 218 1.27 -2.30 26.21
CA GLU A 218 0.46 -3.48 26.49
C GLU A 218 1.11 -4.44 27.50
N MET A 219 2.44 -4.58 27.48
CA MET A 219 3.16 -5.54 28.33
C MET A 219 3.47 -5.00 29.73
N GLN A 220 3.28 -3.71 29.97
CA GLN A 220 3.26 -3.14 31.32
C GLN A 220 2.01 -3.59 32.10
N ASN A 221 0.90 -3.84 31.41
CA ASN A 221 -0.33 -4.34 32.03
C ASN A 221 -0.26 -5.85 32.25
N GLU A 222 -0.29 -6.28 33.52
CA GLU A 222 -0.18 -7.70 33.88
C GLU A 222 -1.34 -8.56 33.37
N GLU A 223 -2.57 -8.05 33.31
CA GLU A 223 -3.71 -8.80 32.76
C GLU A 223 -3.52 -9.06 31.25
N LYS A 224 -3.02 -8.06 30.53
CA LYS A 224 -2.73 -8.18 29.09
C LYS A 224 -1.57 -9.12 28.82
N TYR A 225 -0.55 -9.10 29.68
CA TYR A 225 0.56 -10.04 29.62
C TYR A 225 0.10 -11.47 29.89
N ASN A 226 -0.67 -11.69 30.95
CA ASN A 226 -1.15 -13.02 31.35
C ASN A 226 -2.08 -13.63 30.29
N SER A 227 -2.90 -12.81 29.62
CA SER A 227 -3.76 -13.27 28.52
C SER A 227 -3.03 -13.62 27.21
N LEU A 228 -1.68 -13.67 27.20
CA LEU A 228 -0.89 -14.28 26.12
C LEU A 228 -0.66 -15.78 26.32
N PHE A 229 -0.89 -16.28 27.55
CA PHE A 229 -0.64 -17.66 27.96
C PHE A 229 -1.95 -18.38 28.24
#